data_AF-A0A8B0SED9-F1
#
_entry.id   AF-A0A8B0SED9-F1
#
_cell.length_a   1.000
_cell.length_b   1.000
_cell.length_c   1.000
_cell.angle_alpha   90.00
_cell.angle_beta   90.00
_cell.angle_gamma   90.00
#
_symmetry.space_group_name_H-M   'P 1'
#
loop_
_entity.id
_entity.type
_entity.pdbx_description
1 polymer ?
#
loop_
_entity_poly.entity_id
_entity_poly.type
_entity_poly.pdbx_seq_one_letter_code
_entity_poly.pdbx_strand_id
1 'polypeptide(L)'
;MLNHKAVLNIQRALGDLSGEWRSLKGLGERSEEIVHQYNQLLNILLDWGWDAYIDGLDPDCMLPDRLMGRRYLIAAKDSIPPDHAGY
;
A
#
# COMPACT_ATOMS: atom_id res chain seq x y z
N MET A 1 -4.41 14.99 -14.50
CA MET A 1 -4.93 15.54 -13.22
C MET A 1 -5.20 14.35 -12.31
N LEU A 2 -4.46 14.22 -11.21
CA LEU A 2 -4.71 13.18 -10.22
C LEU A 2 -6.10 13.44 -9.61
N ASN A 3 -7.02 12.49 -9.76
CA ASN A 3 -8.36 12.66 -9.22
C ASN A 3 -8.34 12.33 -7.72
N HIS A 4 -8.16 13.35 -6.88
CA HIS A 4 -8.05 13.21 -5.42
C HIS A 4 -9.19 12.37 -4.83
N LYS A 5 -10.41 12.50 -5.36
CA LYS A 5 -11.55 11.68 -4.91
C LYS A 5 -11.36 10.19 -5.20
N ALA A 6 -10.75 9.86 -6.34
CA ALA A 6 -10.45 8.48 -6.69
C ALA A 6 -9.31 7.93 -5.83
N VAL A 7 -8.28 8.73 -5.55
CA VAL A 7 -7.18 8.35 -4.63
C VAL A 7 -7.71 8.02 -3.24
N LEU A 8 -8.54 8.89 -2.66
CA LEU A 8 -9.15 8.68 -1.35
C LEU A 8 -10.02 7.41 -1.30
N ASN A 9 -10.78 7.15 -2.38
CA ASN A 9 -11.58 5.93 -2.47
C ASN A 9 -10.70 4.68 -2.50
N ILE A 10 -9.58 4.71 -3.24
CA ILE A 10 -8.65 3.57 -3.30
C ILE A 10 -7.95 3.39 -1.95
N GLN A 11 -7.48 4.45 -1.30
CA GLN A 11 -6.89 4.37 0.04
C GLN A 11 -7.85 3.76 1.05
N ARG A 12 -9.13 4.16 1.01
CA ARG A 12 -10.17 3.56 1.85
C ARG A 12 -10.36 2.07 1.56
N ALA A 13 -10.38 1.69 0.28
CA ALA A 13 -10.47 0.28 -0.11
C ALA A 13 -9.24 -0.54 0.32
N LEU A 14 -8.04 0.03 0.25
CA LEU A 14 -6.81 -0.60 0.76
C LEU A 14 -6.90 -0.83 2.27
N GLY A 15 -7.43 0.14 3.02
CA GLY A 15 -7.71 -0.01 4.45
C GLY A 15 -8.69 -1.15 4.75
N ASP A 16 -9.82 -1.19 4.05
CA ASP A 16 -10.83 -2.26 4.18
C ASP A 16 -10.20 -3.64 3.92
N LEU A 17 -9.47 -3.78 2.81
CA LEU A 17 -8.78 -5.03 2.44
C LEU A 17 -7.74 -5.45 3.48
N SER A 18 -6.96 -4.52 4.01
CA SER A 18 -5.99 -4.83 5.06
C SER A 18 -6.66 -5.26 6.38
N GLY A 19 -7.79 -4.63 6.73
CA GLY A 19 -8.61 -5.01 7.88
C GLY A 19 -9.23 -6.40 7.71
N GLU A 20 -9.74 -6.71 6.53
CA GLU A 20 -10.22 -8.05 6.18
C GLU A 20 -9.09 -9.08 6.26
N TRP A 21 -7.92 -8.77 5.69
CA TRP A 21 -6.74 -9.65 5.74
C TRP A 21 -6.31 -9.97 7.18
N ARG A 22 -6.26 -8.94 8.04
CA ARG A 22 -5.95 -9.08 9.48
C ARG A 22 -7.02 -9.91 10.19
N SER A 23 -8.30 -9.67 9.88
CA SER A 23 -9.43 -10.41 10.46
C SER A 23 -9.41 -11.89 10.08
N LEU A 24 -8.97 -12.21 8.85
CA LEU A 24 -8.77 -13.58 8.37
C LEU A 24 -7.48 -14.22 8.89
N LYS A 25 -6.71 -13.53 9.74
CA LYS A 25 -5.42 -13.96 10.31
C LYS A 25 -4.41 -14.47 9.28
N GLY A 26 -4.52 -14.04 8.02
CA GLY A 26 -3.64 -14.51 6.95
C GLY A 26 -3.76 -16.00 6.62
N LEU A 27 -4.87 -16.67 6.97
CA LEU A 27 -5.04 -18.11 6.78
C LEU A 27 -6.10 -18.40 5.72
N GLY A 28 -5.65 -18.86 4.54
CA GLY A 28 -6.48 -19.43 3.48
C GLY A 28 -6.33 -18.74 2.13
N GLU A 29 -6.86 -19.39 1.09
CA GLU A 29 -6.87 -18.93 -0.32
C GLU A 29 -7.43 -17.51 -0.46
N ARG A 30 -8.46 -17.19 0.34
CA ARG A 30 -9.09 -15.86 0.39
C ARG A 30 -8.15 -14.74 0.84
N SER A 31 -7.14 -15.08 1.66
CA SER A 31 -6.12 -14.13 2.09
C SER A 31 -5.19 -13.75 0.93
N GLU A 32 -4.83 -14.71 0.08
CA GLU A 32 -4.01 -14.48 -1.11
C GLU A 32 -4.75 -13.62 -2.13
N GLU A 33 -6.05 -13.85 -2.32
CA GLU A 33 -6.89 -13.02 -3.18
C GLU A 33 -6.96 -11.56 -2.70
N ILE A 34 -7.10 -11.34 -1.38
CA ILE A 34 -7.11 -9.99 -0.80
C ILE A 34 -5.78 -9.28 -1.02
N VAL A 35 -4.65 -9.98 -0.80
CA VAL A 35 -3.31 -9.43 -1.07
C VAL A 35 -3.15 -9.10 -2.55
N HIS A 36 -3.65 -9.95 -3.44
CA HIS A 36 -3.62 -9.70 -4.88
C HIS A 36 -4.40 -8.43 -5.25
N GLN A 37 -5.65 -8.32 -4.78
CA GLN A 37 -6.50 -7.14 -5.02
C GLN A 37 -5.90 -5.86 -4.44
N TYR A 38 -5.36 -5.94 -3.23
CA TYR A 38 -4.67 -4.83 -2.57
C TYR A 38 -3.50 -4.32 -3.44
N ASN A 39 -2.66 -5.23 -3.93
CA ASN A 39 -1.53 -4.86 -4.77
C ASN A 39 -1.93 -4.33 -6.15
N GLN A 40 -3.04 -4.79 -6.72
CA GLN A 40 -3.59 -4.23 -7.95
C GLN A 40 -4.00 -2.76 -7.75
N LEU A 41 -4.76 -2.47 -6.69
CA LEU A 41 -5.18 -1.11 -6.35
C LEU A 41 -3.99 -0.19 -6.06
N LEU A 42 -2.99 -0.69 -5.34
CA LEU A 42 -1.78 0.06 -5.04
C LEU A 42 -0.98 0.38 -6.30
N ASN A 43 -0.90 -0.57 -7.25
CA ASN A 43 -0.26 -0.31 -8.55
C ASN A 43 -1.00 0.74 -9.38
N ILE A 44 -2.33 0.77 -9.33
CA ILE A 44 -3.14 1.79 -10.03
C ILE A 44 -2.83 3.18 -9.45
N LEU A 45 -2.74 3.31 -8.13
CA LEU A 45 -2.34 4.57 -7.50
C LEU A 45 -0.97 5.04 -7.99
N LEU A 46 0.02 4.15 -7.95
CA LEU A 46 1.37 4.46 -8.42
C LEU A 46 1.41 4.82 -9.91
N ASP A 47 0.61 4.15 -10.74
CA ASP A 47 0.49 4.43 -12.18
C ASP A 47 -0.11 5.82 -12.45
N TRP A 48 -1.04 6.25 -11.61
CA TRP A 48 -1.61 7.60 -11.65
C TRP A 48 -0.68 8.69 -11.14
N GLY A 49 0.50 8.32 -10.63
CA GLY A 49 1.46 9.25 -10.03
C GLY A 49 1.11 9.64 -8.59
N TRP A 50 0.38 8.78 -7.87
CA TRP A 50 0.22 8.94 -6.43
C TRP A 50 1.58 8.76 -5.75
N ASP A 51 1.96 9.75 -4.95
CA ASP A 51 3.24 9.78 -4.27
C ASP A 51 3.08 9.15 -2.88
N ALA A 52 3.55 7.90 -2.77
CA ALA A 52 3.50 7.13 -1.54
C ALA A 52 4.34 7.74 -0.40
N TYR A 53 5.16 8.75 -0.67
CA TYR A 53 5.96 9.45 0.32
C TYR A 53 5.26 10.69 0.88
N ILE A 54 4.63 11.49 0.02
CA ILE A 54 3.90 12.70 0.44
C ILE A 54 2.61 12.35 1.20
N ASP A 55 1.85 11.39 0.68
CA ASP A 55 0.50 11.09 1.19
C ASP A 55 0.50 9.86 2.09
N GLY A 56 1.40 8.89 1.82
CA GLY A 56 1.58 7.69 2.61
C GLY A 56 0.36 6.76 2.64
N LEU A 57 0.60 5.46 2.91
CA LEU A 57 -0.48 4.64 3.44
C LEU A 57 -0.48 4.75 4.96
N ASP A 58 -1.67 4.84 5.54
CA ASP A 58 -1.82 4.76 6.99
C ASP A 58 -1.23 3.42 7.48
N PRO A 59 -0.42 3.39 8.55
CA PRO A 59 0.18 2.16 9.06
C PRO A 59 -0.86 1.11 9.44
N ASP A 60 -2.09 1.50 9.80
CA ASP A 60 -3.16 0.56 10.05
C ASP A 60 -3.66 -0.11 8.75
N CYS A 61 -3.53 0.60 7.63
CA CYS A 61 -3.89 0.13 6.29
C CYS A 61 -2.74 -0.62 5.58
N MET A 62 -1.55 -0.67 6.18
CA MET A 62 -0.39 -1.35 5.60
C MET A 62 -0.45 -2.86 5.85
N LEU A 63 -0.31 -3.62 4.76
CA LEU A 63 0.05 -5.03 4.81
C LEU A 63 1.53 -5.20 5.19
N PRO A 64 1.94 -6.34 5.77
CA PRO A 64 3.34 -6.61 6.05
C PRO A 64 4.17 -6.58 4.75
N ASP A 65 5.43 -6.12 4.82
CA ASP A 65 6.30 -5.91 3.65
C ASP A 65 6.39 -7.12 2.71
N ARG A 66 6.37 -8.34 3.27
CA ARG A 66 6.39 -9.58 2.48
C ARG A 66 5.22 -9.74 1.52
N LEU A 67 4.10 -9.04 1.77
CA LEU A 67 2.86 -9.06 0.99
C LEU A 67 2.68 -7.79 0.16
N MET A 68 3.42 -6.73 0.46
CA MET A 68 3.36 -5.49 -0.31
C MET A 68 4.07 -5.63 -1.66
N GLY A 69 3.50 -4.98 -2.67
CA GLY A 69 4.04 -4.95 -4.01
C GLY A 69 5.41 -4.28 -4.04
N ARG A 70 6.37 -4.90 -4.73
CA ARG A 70 7.75 -4.38 -4.83
C ARG A 70 7.82 -2.91 -5.27
N ARG A 71 6.93 -2.47 -6.16
CA ARG A 71 6.91 -1.07 -6.65
C ARG A 71 6.63 -0.09 -5.52
N TYR A 72 5.68 -0.41 -4.63
CA TYR A 72 5.41 0.41 -3.46
C TYR A 72 6.57 0.40 -2.47
N LEU A 73 7.14 -0.78 -2.18
CA LEU A 73 8.30 -0.87 -1.27
C LEU A 73 9.49 -0.07 -1.78
N ILE A 74 9.74 -0.07 -3.09
CA ILE A 74 10.78 0.75 -3.71
C ILE A 74 10.42 2.23 -3.55
N ALA A 75 9.19 2.64 -3.91
CA ALA A 75 8.76 4.03 -3.77
C ALA A 75 8.85 4.53 -2.31
N ALA A 76 8.43 3.74 -1.33
CA ALA A 76 8.48 4.08 0.09
C ALA A 76 9.91 4.10 0.64
N LYS A 77 10.80 3.22 0.15
CA LYS A 77 12.19 3.10 0.63
C LYS A 77 13.15 4.08 -0.05
N ASP A 78 12.94 4.38 -1.33
CA ASP A 78 13.72 5.37 -2.08
C ASP A 78 13.54 6.79 -1.52
N SER A 79 12.41 7.03 -0.83
CA SER A 79 12.13 8.28 -0.15
C SER A 79 12.66 8.38 1.29
N ILE A 80 13.42 7.38 1.78
CA ILE A 80 14.27 7.57 2.96
C ILE A 80 15.53 8.27 2.47
N PRO A 81 15.76 9.56 2.81
CA PRO A 81 16.98 10.23 2.40
C PRO A 81 18.20 9.47 2.95
N PRO A 82 19.31 9.38 2.19
CA PRO A 82 20.52 8.68 2.63
C PRO A 82 21.17 9.27 3.90
N ASP A 83 20.63 10.36 4.46
CA ASP A 83 21.18 11.15 5.57
C ASP A 83 20.79 10.66 6.97
N HIS A 84 20.27 9.44 7.12
CA HIS A 84 20.05 8.82 8.45
C HIS A 84 20.79 7.49 8.63
N ALA A 85 21.85 7.27 7.85
CA ALA A 85 22.80 6.17 8.03
C ALA A 85 24.14 6.61 8.66
N GLY A 86 24.14 7.70 9.44
CA GLY A 86 25.34 8.10 10.17
C GLY A 86 25.08 9.18 11.21
N TYR A 87 24.97 8.77 12.47
CA TYR A 87 25.57 9.43 13.63
C TYR A 87 25.79 8.39 14.73
#